data_AF-A0A098TKC4-F1
#
_entry.id   AF-A0A098TKC4-F1
#
_cell.length_a   1.000
_cell.length_b   1.000
_cell.length_c   1.000
_cell.angle_alpha   90.00
_cell.angle_beta   90.00
_cell.angle_gamma   90.00
#
_symmetry.space_group_name_H-M   'P 1'
#
loop_
_entity.id
_entity.type
_entity.pdbx_description
1 polymer ?
#
loop_
_entity_poly.entity_id
_entity_poly.type
_entity_poly.pdbx_seq_one_letter_code
_entity_poly.pdbx_strand_id
1 'polypeptide(L)' 'MEAQTLQTRVAVVREKRECLVRLLEEPSLGILRIDVNQALEEIDDLLDELKQTFPETTETSE' A
#
# COMPACT_ATOMS: atom_id res chain seq x y z
N MET A 1 12.52 -10.51 -14.43
CA MET A 1 11.46 -9.67 -15.05
C MET A 1 10.19 -9.60 -14.19
N GLU A 2 9.90 -10.58 -13.34
CA GLU A 2 8.70 -10.56 -12.47
C GLU A 2 8.77 -9.57 -11.30
N ALA A 3 9.93 -9.40 -10.67
CA ALA A 3 10.10 -8.44 -9.57
C ALA A 3 9.81 -6.98 -9.99
N GLN A 4 10.19 -6.59 -11.22
CA GLN A 4 9.89 -5.26 -11.76
C GLN A 4 8.39 -5.05 -12.00
N THR A 5 7.69 -6.08 -12.47
CA THR A 5 6.22 -6.04 -12.62
C THR A 5 5.54 -5.88 -11.27
N LEU A 6 6.03 -6.58 -10.25
CA LEU A 6 5.50 -6.50 -8.90
C LEU A 6 5.75 -5.13 -8.27
N GLN A 7 6.95 -4.58 -8.41
CA GLN A 7 7.26 -3.20 -7.98
C GLN A 7 6.37 -2.15 -8.67
N THR A 8 6.08 -2.34 -9.96
CA THR A 8 5.15 -1.46 -10.69
C THR A 8 3.73 -1.56 -10.13
N ARG A 9 3.26 -2.78 -9.83
CA ARG A 9 1.94 -2.98 -9.21
C ARG A 9 1.87 -2.37 -7.81
N VAL A 10 2.96 -2.45 -7.04
CA VAL A 10 3.08 -1.81 -5.72
C VAL A 10 3.00 -0.30 -5.84
N ALA A 11 3.66 0.29 -6.83
CA ALA A 11 3.57 1.74 -7.07
C ALA A 11 2.11 2.17 -7.29
N VAL A 12 1.35 1.42 -8.10
CA VAL A 12 -0.09 1.67 -8.31
C VAL A 12 -0.90 1.53 -7.00
N VAL A 13 -0.57 0.54 -6.16
CA VAL A 13 -1.24 0.36 -4.86
C VAL A 13 -0.95 1.52 -3.91
N ARG A 14 0.29 2.03 -3.88
CA ARG A 14 0.66 3.22 -3.10
C ARG A 14 -0.06 4.48 -3.59
N GLU A 15 -0.18 4.65 -4.91
CA GLU A 15 -0.92 5.79 -5.48
C GLU A 15 -2.40 5.74 -5.11
N LYS A 16 -3.01 4.54 -5.11
CA LYS A 16 -4.39 4.33 -4.64
C LYS A 16 -4.54 4.62 -3.14
N ARG A 17 -3.55 4.25 -2.32
CA ARG A 17 -3.50 4.58 -0.89
C ARG A 17 -3.52 6.10 -0.69
N GLU A 18 -2.69 6.85 -1.40
CA GLU A 18 -2.67 8.32 -1.32
C GLU A 18 -4.02 8.94 -1.70
N CYS A 19 -4.70 8.39 -2.71
CA CYS A 19 -6.05 8.81 -3.07
C CYS A 19 -7.05 8.60 -1.93
N LEU A 20 -7.02 7.44 -1.26
CA LEU A 20 -7.88 7.12 -0.12
C LEU A 20 -7.57 7.98 1.11
N VAL A 21 -6.29 8.31 1.36
CA VAL A 21 -5.90 9.25 2.43
C VAL A 21 -6.48 10.64 2.17
N ARG A 22 -6.34 11.15 0.94
CA ARG A 22 -6.94 12.44 0.54
C ARG A 22 -8.45 12.44 0.66
N LEU A 23 -9.06 11.32 0.31
CA LEU A 23 -10.50 11.13 0.49
C LEU A 23 -10.83 11.29 1.98
N LEU A 24 -10.15 10.61 2.91
CA LEU A 24 -10.39 10.75 4.37
C LEU A 24 -10.31 12.17 4.94
N GLU A 25 -9.60 13.08 4.27
CA GLU A 25 -9.55 14.50 4.65
C GLU A 25 -10.89 15.23 4.38
N GLU A 26 -11.74 14.67 3.51
CA GLU A 26 -13.07 15.21 3.25
C GLU A 26 -14.05 14.92 4.40
N PRO A 27 -14.66 15.96 5.00
CA PRO A 27 -15.62 15.78 6.10
C PRO A 27 -16.97 15.18 5.63
N SER A 28 -17.19 15.09 4.32
CA SER A 28 -18.43 14.60 3.68
C SER A 28 -18.57 13.07 3.68
N LEU A 29 -17.54 12.33 4.09
CA LEU A 29 -17.51 10.87 3.95
C LEU A 29 -18.46 10.08 4.84
N GLY A 30 -18.82 10.62 6.01
CA GLY A 30 -19.73 9.95 6.94
C GLY A 30 -19.36 8.48 7.18
N ILE A 31 -20.21 7.56 6.70
CA ILE A 31 -20.07 6.10 6.85
C ILE A 31 -18.90 5.54 6.02
N LEU A 32 -18.65 6.09 4.82
CA LEU A 32 -17.53 5.66 3.96
C LEU A 32 -16.17 5.86 4.63
N ARG A 33 -16.08 6.74 5.64
CA ARG A 33 -14.84 6.93 6.40
C ARG A 33 -14.35 5.61 7.00
N ILE A 34 -15.26 4.76 7.49
CA ILE A 34 -14.91 3.47 8.09
C ILE A 34 -14.40 2.52 7.01
N ASP A 35 -15.13 2.40 5.90
CA ASP A 35 -14.75 1.55 4.77
C ASP A 35 -13.39 1.96 4.17
N VAL A 36 -13.14 3.27 4.06
CA VAL A 36 -11.87 3.82 3.54
C VAL A 36 -10.72 3.56 4.52
N ASN A 37 -10.94 3.69 5.83
CA ASN A 37 -9.91 3.33 6.81
C ASN A 37 -9.59 1.83 6.75
N GLN A 38 -10.60 0.97 6.64
CA GLN A 38 -10.39 -0.47 6.51
C GLN A 38 -9.61 -0.81 5.23
N ALA A 39 -9.97 -0.20 4.10
CA ALA A 39 -9.25 -0.40 2.84
C ALA A 39 -7.79 0.07 2.91
N LEU A 40 -7.50 1.17 3.63
CA LEU A 40 -6.14 1.63 3.87
C LEU A 40 -5.34 0.65 4.72
N GLU A 41 -5.96 0.10 5.77
CA GLU A 41 -5.33 -0.88 6.65
C GLU A 41 -5.00 -2.17 5.88
N GLU A 42 -5.93 -2.69 5.06
CA GLU A 42 -5.68 -3.85 4.19
C GLU A 42 -4.56 -3.59 3.17
N ILE A 43 -4.49 -2.37 2.60
CA ILE A 43 -3.41 -1.99 1.69
C ILE A 43 -2.07 -1.96 2.41
N ASP A 44 -2.02 -1.39 3.62
CA ASP A 44 -0.78 -1.31 4.41
C ASP A 44 -0.30 -2.71 4.84
N ASP A 45 -1.21 -3.60 5.24
CA ASP A 45 -0.91 -4.99 5.59
C ASP A 45 -0.34 -5.76 4.38
N LEU A 46 -0.98 -5.66 3.22
CA LEU A 46 -0.50 -6.26 1.96
C LEU A 46 0.88 -5.73 1.55
N LEU A 47 1.15 -4.44 1.77
CA LEU A 47 2.45 -3.85 1.49
C LEU A 47 3.53 -4.38 2.44
N ASP A 48 3.20 -4.61 3.70
CA ASP A 48 4.13 -5.18 4.68
C ASP A 48 4.40 -6.66 4.42
N GLU A 49 3.37 -7.47 4.15
CA GLU A 49 3.52 -8.86 3.70
C GLU A 49 4.42 -8.97 2.48
N LEU A 50 4.29 -8.02 1.53
CA LEU A 50 5.13 -8.00 0.35
C LEU A 50 6.60 -7.71 0.69
N LYS A 51 6.87 -6.74 1.57
CA LYS A 51 8.25 -6.46 2.03
C LYS A 51 8.85 -7.68 2.72
N GLN A 52 8.05 -8.44 3.46
CA GLN A 52 8.50 -9.66 4.12
C GLN A 52 8.69 -10.84 3.14
N THR A 53 7.87 -10.92 2.09
CA THR A 53 7.94 -11.96 1.05
C THR A 53 9.10 -11.72 0.09
N PHE A 54 9.38 -10.46 -0.21
CA PHE A 54 10.53 -10.02 -0.99
C PHE A 54 11.40 -9.13 -0.09
N PRO A 55 12.04 -9.71 0.95
CA PRO A 55 13.04 -8.97 1.68
C PRO A 55 14.09 -8.65 0.64
N GLU A 56 14.24 -7.37 0.31
CA GLU A 56 15.31 -6.91 -0.56
C GLU A 56 16.58 -7.49 0.07
N THR A 57 17.19 -8.48 -0.59
CA THR A 57 18.42 -9.08 -0.14
C THR A 57 19.46 -7.98 -0.25
N THR A 58 19.53 -7.12 0.76
CA THR A 58 20.75 -6.45 1.15
C THR A 58 21.68 -7.55 1.66
N GLU A 59 22.15 -8.37 0.73
CA GLU A 59 23.48 -8.95 0.80
C GLU A 59 24.46 -7.79 0.69
N THR A 60 24.60 -7.01 1.77
CA THR A 60 25.89 -6.39 2.05
C THR A 60 26.62 -7.38 2.93
N SER A 61 27.19 -8.39 2.28
CA SER A 61 28.38 -9.04 2.78
C SER A 61 29.50 -8.00 2.74
N GLU A 62 29.96 -7.52 3.89
CA GLU A 62 31.34 -7.06 4.12
C GLU A 62 31.77 -7.44 5.54
#